data_AF-A0A6C0H8N1-F1
#
_entry.id   AF-A0A6C0H8N1-F1
#
_cell.length_a   1.000
_cell.length_b   1.000
_cell.length_c   1.000
_cell.angle_alpha   90.00
_cell.angle_beta   90.00
_cell.angle_gamma   90.00
#
_symmetry.space_group_name_H-M   'P 1'
#
loop_
_entity.id
_entity.type
_entity.pdbx_description
1 polymer ?
#
loop_
_entity_poly.entity_id
_entity_poly.type
_entity_poly.pdbx_seq_one_letter_code
_entity_poly.pdbx_strand_id
1 'polypeptide(L)'
;MSLFIYTLSGLEYCNIKIDNSLNISEILDIIISNLRGLYITFYLLSKKNKPLYNFLKDKDTIELENYIYNSSTTNHILYIIIEEYFDNENRSLIEYKHYLISLSYEECIIIAKRTDLSIRDKYLIINILKYGVLLSLLNKEFKEDKEIVLIAVKNYPFALMHASEKLKKDRYIVLAAVNKGGHALQYASEECKGDYEIVLAAVNQDGYALIHASTELKKNRKIVLAAVRNCGRALMYASKEFKRDKQISTIAVKEDGNALSYVSDEFKNDKKMVLEAINTNGSALKFASKELQNDIETVLAAVNKYKDAFRYASDELKGNKEIVLLLVNLDSYLLQYASKELQKDREIVLAAITQCGTSLQFASEEFKKDREIVLVAVKQNGHALQYASTELKNDKEIVLAAFKQNNYVLNYTSEELYKKIMGISNMT
;
A
#
# COMPACT_ATOMS: atom_id res chain seq x y z
N MET A 1 -23.13 45.74 -35.97
CA MET A 1 -22.54 44.42 -35.67
C MET A 1 -22.40 43.70 -37.00
N SER A 2 -21.18 43.49 -37.49
CA SER A 2 -20.97 42.89 -38.82
C SER A 2 -19.84 41.88 -38.72
N LEU A 3 -20.21 40.61 -38.61
CA LEU A 3 -19.29 39.48 -38.73
C LEU A 3 -19.17 39.17 -40.22
N PHE A 4 -17.99 39.36 -40.80
CA PHE A 4 -17.73 38.99 -42.19
C PHE A 4 -16.81 37.77 -42.20
N ILE A 5 -17.37 36.61 -42.51
CA ILE A 5 -16.62 35.37 -42.72
C ILE A 5 -16.31 35.29 -44.21
N TYR A 6 -15.03 35.29 -44.58
CA TYR A 6 -14.60 35.07 -45.95
C TYR A 6 -13.87 33.73 -46.01
N THR A 7 -14.29 32.83 -46.89
CA THR A 7 -13.52 31.64 -47.26
C THR A 7 -12.86 31.90 -48.61
N LEU A 8 -11.53 31.76 -48.67
CA LEU A 8 -10.76 31.79 -49.91
C LEU A 8 -9.98 30.49 -49.98
N SER A 9 -10.12 29.80 -51.11
CA SER A 9 -9.61 28.45 -51.36
C SER A 9 -8.11 28.29 -51.05
N GLY A 10 -7.78 27.31 -50.20
CA GLY A 10 -6.43 26.77 -50.01
C GLY A 10 -5.97 26.67 -48.55
N LEU A 11 -6.41 27.58 -47.69
CA LEU A 11 -6.27 27.55 -46.23
C LEU A 11 -7.53 28.26 -45.68
N GLU A 12 -8.30 27.60 -44.82
CA GLU A 12 -9.47 28.23 -44.21
C GLU A 12 -8.99 29.22 -43.13
N TYR A 13 -8.95 30.51 -43.46
CA TYR A 13 -8.70 31.55 -42.46
C TYR A 13 -9.97 32.37 -42.18
N CYS A 14 -10.29 32.57 -40.90
CA CYS A 14 -11.38 33.44 -40.47
C CYS A 14 -10.81 34.70 -39.80
N ASN A 15 -11.33 35.87 -40.18
CA ASN A 15 -10.93 37.14 -39.59
C ASN A 15 -12.06 37.68 -38.72
N ILE A 16 -11.78 37.89 -37.44
CA ILE A 16 -12.76 38.40 -36.47
C ILE A 16 -12.27 39.73 -35.95
N LYS A 17 -13.07 40.77 -36.17
CA LYS A 17 -12.82 42.09 -35.59
C LYS A 17 -13.38 42.12 -34.18
N ILE A 18 -12.51 42.34 -33.20
CA ILE A 18 -12.83 42.33 -31.76
C ILE A 18 -12.60 43.74 -31.21
N ASP A 19 -13.59 44.24 -30.47
CA ASP A 19 -13.52 45.47 -29.66
C ASP A 19 -13.22 45.08 -28.20
N ASN A 20 -12.49 45.93 -27.47
CA ASN A 20 -12.06 45.70 -26.07
C ASN A 20 -13.24 45.57 -25.08
N SER A 21 -14.46 45.87 -25.51
CA SER A 21 -15.70 45.70 -24.74
C SER A 21 -16.30 44.28 -24.81
N LEU A 22 -15.75 43.36 -25.60
CA LEU A 22 -16.29 42.01 -25.82
C LEU A 22 -15.69 40.96 -24.88
N ASN A 23 -16.51 40.00 -24.45
CA ASN A 23 -16.05 38.80 -23.75
C ASN A 23 -15.42 37.82 -24.76
N ILE A 24 -14.10 37.92 -24.92
CA ILE A 24 -13.32 37.14 -25.89
C ILE A 24 -13.37 35.64 -25.60
N SER A 25 -13.44 35.26 -24.31
CA SER A 25 -13.61 33.87 -23.87
C SER A 25 -14.83 33.22 -24.52
N GLU A 26 -16.00 33.87 -24.40
CA GLU A 26 -17.25 33.35 -24.96
C GLU A 26 -17.21 33.26 -26.49
N ILE A 27 -16.61 34.24 -27.16
CA ILE A 27 -16.46 34.24 -28.62
C ILE A 27 -15.57 33.08 -29.07
N LEU A 28 -14.43 32.90 -28.41
CA LEU A 28 -13.50 31.81 -28.71
C LEU A 28 -14.13 30.45 -28.40
N ASP A 29 -14.84 30.31 -27.29
CA ASP A 29 -15.58 29.09 -26.94
C ASP A 29 -16.64 28.74 -28.00
N ILE A 30 -17.39 29.73 -28.49
CA ILE A 30 -18.36 29.53 -29.59
C ILE A 30 -17.65 29.10 -30.87
N ILE A 31 -16.53 29.72 -31.24
CA ILE A 31 -15.81 29.36 -32.46
C ILE A 31 -15.18 27.96 -32.34
N ILE A 32 -14.53 27.67 -31.22
CA ILE A 32 -13.86 26.40 -30.94
C ILE A 32 -14.88 25.27 -30.85
N SER A 33 -16.05 25.51 -30.26
CA SER A 33 -17.12 24.50 -30.16
C SER A 33 -17.74 24.14 -31.51
N ASN A 34 -17.71 25.06 -32.48
CA ASN A 34 -18.18 24.81 -33.85
C ASN A 34 -17.10 24.20 -34.77
N LEU A 35 -15.81 24.33 -34.45
CA LEU A 35 -14.69 23.82 -35.25
C LEU A 35 -14.09 22.51 -34.69
N ARG A 36 -14.93 21.65 -34.10
CA ARG A 36 -14.52 20.37 -33.50
C ARG A 36 -13.83 19.46 -34.53
N GLY A 37 -12.57 19.10 -34.25
CA GLY A 37 -11.80 18.12 -35.04
C GLY A 37 -10.63 18.71 -35.83
N LEU A 38 -10.52 20.03 -35.94
CA LEU A 38 -9.47 20.72 -36.70
C LEU A 38 -8.35 21.25 -35.78
N TYR A 39 -7.14 21.39 -36.33
CA TYR A 39 -6.03 22.07 -35.66
C TYR A 39 -6.12 23.55 -36.01
N ILE A 40 -6.15 24.38 -34.98
CA ILE A 40 -6.50 25.78 -35.12
C ILE A 40 -5.41 26.58 -34.46
N THR A 41 -4.68 27.34 -35.26
CA THR A 41 -3.71 28.30 -34.77
C THR A 41 -4.32 29.68 -34.85
N PHE A 42 -4.33 30.39 -33.73
CA PHE A 42 -4.86 31.74 -33.68
C PHE A 42 -3.72 32.74 -33.70
N TYR A 43 -3.91 33.82 -34.46
CA TYR A 43 -2.98 34.92 -34.63
C TYR A 43 -3.66 36.23 -34.31
N LEU A 44 -3.07 37.03 -33.43
CA LEU A 44 -3.49 38.42 -33.23
C LEU A 44 -2.59 39.33 -34.08
N LEU A 45 -3.12 40.11 -35.02
CA LEU A 45 -2.33 41.03 -35.83
C LEU A 45 -2.49 42.50 -35.41
N SER A 46 -1.42 43.27 -35.58
CA SER A 46 -1.47 44.74 -35.49
C SER A 46 -2.16 45.37 -36.70
N LYS A 47 -2.49 46.68 -36.63
CA LYS A 47 -3.03 47.48 -37.75
C LYS A 47 -2.19 47.42 -39.06
N LYS A 48 -0.94 46.94 -39.01
CA LYS A 48 -0.04 46.77 -40.17
C LYS A 48 0.10 45.30 -40.60
N ASN A 49 -0.82 44.42 -40.20
CA ASN A 49 -0.78 42.96 -40.45
C ASN A 49 0.49 42.25 -39.96
N LYS A 50 1.18 42.80 -38.96
CA LYS A 50 2.27 42.08 -38.27
C LYS A 50 1.73 41.23 -37.13
N PRO A 51 2.13 39.95 -37.01
CA PRO A 51 1.72 39.10 -35.90
C PRO A 51 2.26 39.64 -34.59
N LEU A 52 1.33 39.87 -33.66
CA LEU A 52 1.58 40.33 -32.30
C LEU A 52 1.65 39.14 -31.32
N TYR A 53 0.88 38.08 -31.58
CA TYR A 53 0.81 36.90 -30.71
C TYR A 53 0.33 35.66 -31.48
N ASN A 54 0.86 34.47 -31.13
CA ASN A 54 0.43 33.16 -31.66
C ASN A 54 -0.02 32.29 -30.48
N PHE A 55 -1.10 31.52 -30.64
CA PHE A 55 -1.56 30.65 -29.56
C PHE A 55 -2.20 29.33 -30.00
N LEU A 56 -2.11 28.31 -29.13
CA LEU A 56 -2.66 26.97 -29.31
C LEU A 56 -3.67 26.57 -28.20
N LYS A 57 -4.92 26.47 -28.66
CA LYS A 57 -6.16 25.85 -28.15
C LYS A 57 -6.53 25.93 -26.65
N ASP A 58 -5.66 25.69 -25.66
CA ASP A 58 -6.16 25.38 -24.30
C ASP A 58 -5.48 26.11 -23.11
N LYS A 59 -4.35 26.82 -23.27
CA LYS A 59 -3.71 27.58 -22.15
C LYS A 59 -3.42 29.05 -22.44
N ASP A 60 -3.34 29.40 -23.70
CA ASP A 60 -2.92 30.73 -24.16
C ASP A 60 -4.10 31.72 -24.28
N THR A 61 -5.34 31.24 -24.09
CA THR A 61 -6.57 32.06 -24.11
C THR A 61 -6.57 33.12 -23.01
N ILE A 62 -6.04 32.79 -21.83
CA ILE A 62 -5.95 33.72 -20.69
C ILE A 62 -4.89 34.81 -20.93
N GLU A 63 -3.76 34.48 -21.57
CA GLU A 63 -2.75 35.48 -21.94
C GLU A 63 -3.25 36.43 -23.03
N LEU A 64 -4.01 35.92 -23.99
CA LEU A 64 -4.65 36.73 -25.02
C LEU A 64 -5.67 37.70 -24.42
N GLU A 65 -6.52 37.23 -23.51
CA GLU A 65 -7.48 38.08 -22.79
C GLU A 65 -6.77 39.22 -22.06
N ASN A 66 -5.69 38.90 -21.33
CA ASN A 66 -4.87 39.90 -20.65
C ASN A 66 -4.22 40.89 -21.63
N TYR A 67 -3.76 40.44 -22.79
CA TYR A 67 -3.15 41.32 -23.79
C TYR A 67 -4.16 42.31 -24.38
N ILE A 68 -5.35 41.84 -24.76
CA ILE A 68 -6.39 42.69 -25.37
C ILE A 68 -6.93 43.68 -24.34
N TYR A 69 -7.19 43.23 -23.11
CA TYR A 69 -7.69 44.09 -22.03
C TYR A 69 -6.72 45.24 -21.67
N ASN A 70 -5.42 44.97 -21.73
CA ASN A 70 -4.37 45.95 -21.44
C ASN A 70 -3.91 46.74 -22.67
N SER A 71 -4.52 46.55 -23.84
CA SER A 71 -4.11 47.21 -25.08
C SER A 71 -4.63 48.64 -25.19
N SER A 72 -3.78 49.56 -25.64
CA SER A 72 -4.17 50.95 -25.94
C SER A 72 -4.96 51.11 -27.24
N THR A 73 -5.09 50.03 -28.03
CA THR A 73 -5.90 50.02 -29.26
C THR A 73 -7.30 49.48 -28.98
N THR A 74 -8.33 50.13 -29.51
CA THR A 74 -9.74 49.76 -29.30
C THR A 74 -10.28 48.70 -30.26
N ASN A 75 -9.47 48.28 -31.24
CA ASN A 75 -9.88 47.35 -32.30
C ASN A 75 -8.74 46.40 -32.66
N HIS A 76 -9.01 45.11 -32.54
CA HIS A 76 -8.10 44.02 -32.85
C HIS A 76 -8.65 43.16 -33.99
N ILE A 77 -7.78 42.57 -34.79
CA ILE A 77 -8.16 41.56 -35.79
C ILE A 77 -7.54 40.24 -35.36
N LEU A 78 -8.40 39.29 -35.01
CA LEU A 78 -8.05 37.91 -34.74
C LEU A 78 -8.12 37.13 -36.06
N TYR A 79 -7.00 36.52 -36.44
CA TYR A 79 -6.89 35.60 -37.57
C TYR A 79 -6.92 34.19 -37.02
N ILE A 80 -7.80 33.36 -37.55
CA ILE A 80 -7.94 31.96 -37.17
C ILE A 80 -7.49 31.16 -38.37
N ILE A 81 -6.34 30.50 -38.30
CA ILE A 81 -5.89 29.60 -39.36
C ILE A 81 -6.31 28.19 -38.97
N ILE A 82 -7.12 27.58 -39.81
CA ILE A 82 -7.58 26.21 -39.67
C ILE A 82 -6.71 25.35 -40.58
N GLU A 83 -5.94 24.46 -39.97
CA GLU A 83 -5.07 23.52 -40.66
C GLU A 83 -5.59 22.09 -40.42
N GLU A 84 -5.57 21.27 -41.47
CA GLU A 84 -5.72 19.83 -41.31
C GLU A 84 -4.44 19.29 -40.66
N TYR A 85 -4.56 18.80 -39.43
CA TYR A 85 -3.43 18.17 -38.75
C TYR A 85 -3.22 16.78 -39.30
N PHE A 86 -2.02 16.56 -39.81
CA PHE A 86 -1.47 15.26 -40.13
C PHE A 86 -0.19 15.05 -39.34
N ASP A 87 -0.06 13.90 -38.69
CA ASP A 87 1.21 13.52 -38.07
C ASP A 87 2.21 13.01 -39.12
N ASN A 88 3.41 12.61 -38.68
CA ASN A 88 4.46 12.12 -39.58
C ASN A 88 4.09 10.83 -40.34
N GLU A 89 3.03 10.13 -39.92
CA GLU A 89 2.47 8.94 -40.58
C GLU A 89 1.20 9.29 -41.39
N ASN A 90 0.94 10.59 -41.61
CA ASN A 90 -0.18 11.12 -42.37
C ASN A 90 -1.56 10.78 -41.77
N ARG A 91 -1.65 10.59 -40.44
CA ARG A 91 -2.91 10.40 -39.72
C ARG A 91 -3.59 11.73 -39.45
N SER A 92 -4.89 11.84 -39.72
CA SER A 92 -5.70 12.97 -39.26
C SER A 92 -5.68 13.11 -37.74
N LEU A 93 -6.05 14.28 -37.19
CA LEU A 93 -6.11 14.48 -35.74
C LEU A 93 -7.01 13.45 -35.01
N ILE A 94 -8.11 13.03 -35.63
CA ILE A 94 -9.03 12.04 -35.06
C ILE A 94 -8.38 10.67 -35.02
N GLU A 95 -7.75 10.24 -36.14
CA GLU A 95 -7.03 8.98 -36.22
C GLU A 95 -5.82 8.95 -35.28
N TYR A 96 -5.11 10.08 -35.15
CA TYR A 96 -4.00 10.21 -34.21
C TYR A 96 -4.48 10.08 -32.76
N LYS A 97 -5.61 10.70 -32.40
CA LYS A 97 -6.21 10.52 -31.06
C LYS A 97 -6.63 9.08 -30.80
N HIS A 98 -7.24 8.41 -31.78
CA HIS A 98 -7.58 6.98 -31.66
C HIS A 98 -6.33 6.11 -31.51
N TYR A 99 -5.30 6.36 -32.30
CA TYR A 99 -4.00 5.70 -32.18
C TYR A 99 -3.42 5.85 -30.78
N LEU A 100 -3.36 7.07 -30.26
CA LEU A 100 -2.87 7.34 -28.90
C LEU A 100 -3.66 6.55 -27.84
N ILE A 101 -4.98 6.42 -27.99
CA ILE A 101 -5.82 5.65 -27.06
C ILE A 101 -5.57 4.14 -27.19
N SER A 102 -5.33 3.64 -28.40
CA SER A 102 -5.12 2.20 -28.65
C SER A 102 -3.75 1.68 -28.22
N LEU A 103 -2.78 2.55 -27.93
CA LEU A 103 -1.43 2.15 -27.53
C LEU A 103 -1.44 1.26 -26.27
N SER A 104 -0.89 0.06 -26.43
CA SER A 104 -0.59 -0.89 -25.35
C SER A 104 0.59 -0.42 -24.50
N TYR A 105 0.80 -1.08 -23.36
CA TYR A 105 1.91 -0.76 -22.46
C TYR A 105 3.28 -1.00 -23.12
N GLU A 106 3.42 -2.09 -23.87
CA GLU A 106 4.62 -2.47 -24.61
C GLU A 106 4.97 -1.43 -25.69
N GLU A 107 3.96 -0.97 -26.43
CA GLU A 107 4.14 0.08 -27.44
C GLU A 107 4.54 1.41 -26.79
N CYS A 108 3.93 1.78 -25.66
CA CYS A 108 4.33 2.94 -24.89
C CYS A 108 5.80 2.88 -24.43
N ILE A 109 6.32 1.71 -24.05
CA ILE A 109 7.74 1.53 -23.70
C ILE A 109 8.64 1.77 -24.91
N ILE A 110 8.29 1.21 -26.07
CA ILE A 110 9.07 1.37 -27.30
C ILE A 110 9.15 2.85 -27.67
N ILE A 111 8.01 3.54 -27.63
CA ILE A 111 7.96 4.97 -27.93
C ILE A 111 8.77 5.76 -26.90
N ALA A 112 8.64 5.49 -25.59
CA ALA A 112 9.36 6.22 -24.55
C ALA A 112 10.90 6.14 -24.66
N LYS A 113 11.43 5.10 -25.33
CA LYS A 113 12.88 4.90 -25.56
C LYS A 113 13.42 5.62 -26.80
N ARG A 114 12.55 6.19 -27.62
CA ARG A 114 12.95 6.93 -28.82
C ARG A 114 13.84 8.12 -28.47
N THR A 115 14.95 8.26 -29.19
CA THR A 115 15.93 9.33 -28.97
C THR A 115 15.60 10.61 -29.72
N ASP A 116 14.69 10.54 -30.69
CA ASP A 116 14.24 11.66 -31.54
C ASP A 116 13.05 12.44 -30.95
N LEU A 117 12.50 12.00 -29.82
CA LEU A 117 11.41 12.70 -29.13
C LEU A 117 11.85 14.10 -28.67
N SER A 118 11.00 15.09 -28.95
CA SER A 118 11.20 16.47 -28.53
C SER A 118 9.95 17.02 -27.85
N ILE A 119 10.02 18.22 -27.26
CA ILE A 119 8.84 18.86 -26.67
C ILE A 119 7.66 19.06 -27.66
N ARG A 120 7.91 18.98 -28.97
CA ARG A 120 6.85 19.00 -29.99
C ARG A 120 5.95 17.77 -29.95
N ASP A 121 6.44 16.66 -29.41
CA ASP A 121 5.71 15.38 -29.25
C ASP A 121 4.90 15.33 -27.95
N LYS A 122 4.67 16.46 -27.29
CA LYS A 122 4.07 16.54 -25.95
C LYS A 122 2.79 15.72 -25.78
N TYR A 123 1.89 15.69 -26.78
CA TYR A 123 0.65 14.90 -26.69
C TYR A 123 0.90 13.38 -26.64
N LEU A 124 1.86 12.90 -27.43
CA LEU A 124 2.31 11.51 -27.40
C LEU A 124 2.90 11.17 -26.02
N ILE A 125 3.75 12.05 -25.50
CA ILE A 125 4.38 11.90 -24.18
C ILE A 125 3.34 11.88 -23.06
N ILE A 126 2.38 12.81 -23.09
CA ILE A 126 1.29 12.86 -22.11
C ILE A 126 0.49 11.55 -22.12
N ASN A 127 0.21 10.99 -23.29
CA ASN A 127 -0.51 9.72 -23.38
C ASN A 127 0.30 8.56 -22.77
N ILE A 128 1.60 8.46 -23.09
CA ILE A 128 2.50 7.45 -22.53
C ILE A 128 2.58 7.55 -21.00
N LEU A 129 2.56 8.78 -20.46
CA LEU A 129 2.58 9.04 -19.02
C LEU A 129 1.29 8.69 -18.29
N LYS A 130 0.27 8.11 -18.95
CA LYS A 130 -0.74 7.30 -18.27
C LYS A 130 -0.09 6.21 -17.40
N TYR A 131 1.07 5.71 -17.84
CA TYR A 131 1.99 4.90 -17.05
C TYR A 131 3.14 5.79 -16.54
N GLY A 132 2.91 6.54 -15.46
CA GLY A 132 3.88 7.55 -14.98
C GLY A 132 5.31 7.04 -14.72
N VAL A 133 5.48 5.73 -14.49
CA VAL A 133 6.80 5.06 -14.39
C VAL A 133 7.68 5.25 -15.64
N LEU A 134 7.08 5.46 -16.81
CA LEU A 134 7.78 5.63 -18.08
C LEU A 134 8.53 6.95 -18.18
N LEU A 135 8.32 7.92 -17.27
CA LEU A 135 9.16 9.11 -17.13
C LEU A 135 10.65 8.74 -16.99
N SER A 136 10.96 7.59 -16.38
CA SER A 136 12.31 7.06 -16.25
C SER A 136 13.05 6.89 -17.58
N LEU A 137 12.32 6.55 -18.65
CA LEU A 137 12.85 6.24 -19.98
C LEU A 137 13.00 7.48 -20.86
N LEU A 138 12.26 8.55 -20.56
CA LEU A 138 12.29 9.78 -21.35
C LEU A 138 13.63 10.51 -21.23
N ASN A 139 13.94 11.32 -22.24
CA ASN A 139 15.15 12.13 -22.27
C ASN A 139 15.13 13.22 -21.17
N LYS A 140 16.26 13.93 -21.03
CA LYS A 140 16.44 14.95 -19.99
C LYS A 140 15.45 16.11 -20.11
N GLU A 141 15.12 16.54 -21.33
CA GLU A 141 14.22 17.66 -21.60
C GLU A 141 12.85 17.45 -20.93
N PHE A 142 12.28 16.24 -21.08
CA PHE A 142 10.99 15.89 -20.45
C PHE A 142 11.05 15.77 -18.92
N LYS A 143 12.20 15.34 -18.37
CA LYS A 143 12.42 15.27 -16.91
C LYS A 143 12.59 16.64 -16.26
N GLU A 144 12.82 17.67 -17.07
CA GLU A 144 12.91 19.08 -16.66
C GLU A 144 11.63 19.87 -16.94
N ASP A 145 10.71 19.32 -17.74
CA ASP A 145 9.41 19.92 -18.01
C ASP A 145 8.44 19.71 -16.83
N LYS A 146 7.99 20.83 -16.25
CA LYS A 146 7.11 20.84 -15.08
C LYS A 146 5.77 20.16 -15.32
N GLU A 147 5.17 20.34 -16.50
CA GLU A 147 3.85 19.78 -16.80
C GLU A 147 3.92 18.27 -17.02
N ILE A 148 4.93 17.81 -17.77
CA ILE A 148 5.19 16.39 -18.00
C ILE A 148 5.44 15.67 -16.68
N VAL A 149 6.34 16.19 -15.83
CA VAL A 149 6.63 15.60 -14.52
C VAL A 149 5.39 15.61 -13.63
N LEU A 150 4.60 16.69 -13.64
CA LEU A 150 3.36 16.76 -12.87
C LEU A 150 2.36 15.66 -13.27
N ILE A 151 2.19 15.41 -14.58
CA ILE A 151 1.31 14.35 -15.08
C ILE A 151 1.85 12.98 -14.65
N ALA A 152 3.17 12.76 -14.77
CA ALA A 152 3.80 11.51 -14.37
C ALA A 152 3.57 11.21 -12.87
N VAL A 153 3.78 12.18 -11.98
CA VAL A 153 3.61 11.96 -10.52
C VAL A 153 2.15 11.77 -10.10
N LYS A 154 1.20 12.38 -10.82
CA LYS A 154 -0.24 12.17 -10.57
C LYS A 154 -0.68 10.74 -10.90
N ASN A 155 -0.08 10.12 -11.91
CA ASN A 155 -0.36 8.74 -12.30
C ASN A 155 0.48 7.72 -11.51
N TYR A 156 1.73 8.05 -11.22
CA TYR A 156 2.66 7.20 -10.46
C TYR A 156 3.53 8.06 -9.53
N PRO A 157 3.27 8.05 -8.21
CA PRO A 157 3.87 9.02 -7.27
C PRO A 157 5.40 8.93 -7.21
N PHE A 158 5.97 7.74 -7.39
CA PHE A 158 7.42 7.53 -7.37
C PHE A 158 8.14 8.02 -8.64
N ALA A 159 7.40 8.47 -9.68
CA ALA A 159 8.01 9.12 -10.84
C ALA A 159 8.85 10.35 -10.46
N LEU A 160 8.58 10.96 -9.29
CA LEU A 160 9.35 12.05 -8.72
C LEU A 160 10.86 11.75 -8.62
N MET A 161 11.26 10.48 -8.46
CA MET A 161 12.67 10.09 -8.40
C MET A 161 13.44 10.42 -9.68
N HIS A 162 12.74 10.47 -10.82
CA HIS A 162 13.31 10.74 -12.15
C HIS A 162 13.20 12.20 -12.58
N ALA A 163 12.49 13.03 -11.82
CA ALA A 163 12.42 14.46 -12.07
C ALA A 163 13.78 15.13 -11.85
N SER A 164 14.01 16.28 -12.49
CA SER A 164 15.20 17.08 -12.25
C SER A 164 15.27 17.58 -10.80
N GLU A 165 16.48 17.87 -10.30
CA GLU A 165 16.69 18.41 -8.95
C GLU A 165 15.94 19.73 -8.70
N LYS A 166 15.73 20.53 -9.75
CA LYS A 166 14.89 21.74 -9.69
C LYS A 166 13.43 21.38 -9.39
N LEU A 167 12.89 20.36 -10.04
CA LEU A 167 11.49 19.95 -9.87
C LEU A 167 11.25 19.13 -8.60
N LYS A 168 12.26 18.44 -8.07
CA LYS A 168 12.20 17.82 -6.72
C LYS A 168 12.11 18.84 -5.58
N LYS A 169 12.41 20.11 -5.86
CA LYS A 169 12.20 21.26 -4.96
C LYS A 169 10.89 21.99 -5.23
N ASP A 170 10.22 21.70 -6.35
CA ASP A 170 8.98 22.38 -6.71
C ASP A 170 7.85 21.88 -5.80
N ARG A 171 7.44 22.74 -4.87
CA ARG A 171 6.39 22.47 -3.89
C ARG A 171 5.12 21.87 -4.51
N TYR A 172 4.70 22.33 -5.69
CA TYR A 172 3.46 21.87 -6.31
C TYR A 172 3.58 20.45 -6.86
N ILE A 173 4.72 20.12 -7.49
CA ILE A 173 4.99 18.76 -7.97
C ILE A 173 5.10 17.79 -6.79
N VAL A 174 5.89 18.16 -5.77
CA VAL A 174 6.09 17.29 -4.61
C VAL A 174 4.77 17.05 -3.88
N LEU A 175 3.96 18.10 -3.70
CA LEU A 175 2.64 17.98 -3.08
C LEU A 175 1.72 17.06 -3.89
N ALA A 176 1.73 17.16 -5.22
CA ALA A 176 0.96 16.25 -6.09
C ALA A 176 1.41 14.79 -5.94
N ALA A 177 2.73 14.55 -5.85
CA ALA A 177 3.28 13.21 -5.66
C ALA A 177 2.88 12.61 -4.30
N VAL A 178 3.08 13.34 -3.19
CA VAL A 178 2.80 12.82 -1.84
C VAL A 178 1.30 12.65 -1.57
N ASN A 179 0.45 13.49 -2.17
CA ASN A 179 -1.01 13.30 -2.12
C ASN A 179 -1.44 12.03 -2.85
N LYS A 180 -0.69 11.55 -3.84
CA LYS A 180 -0.97 10.29 -4.52
C LYS A 180 -0.37 9.09 -3.78
N GLY A 181 0.80 9.25 -3.16
CA GLY A 181 1.40 8.23 -2.29
C GLY A 181 2.46 8.83 -1.36
N GLY A 182 2.24 8.74 -0.04
CA GLY A 182 3.04 9.42 0.98
C GLY A 182 4.55 9.12 0.92
N HIS A 183 4.93 7.87 0.59
CA HIS A 183 6.34 7.47 0.45
C HIS A 183 7.10 8.16 -0.70
N ALA A 184 6.42 8.87 -1.62
CA ALA A 184 7.10 9.69 -2.61
C ALA A 184 7.95 10.81 -1.98
N LEU A 185 7.67 11.19 -0.73
CA LEU A 185 8.45 12.16 0.04
C LEU A 185 9.95 11.84 0.08
N GLN A 186 10.33 10.56 -0.01
CA GLN A 186 11.73 10.13 -0.02
C GLN A 186 12.56 10.76 -1.15
N TYR A 187 11.91 11.08 -2.28
CA TYR A 187 12.54 11.63 -3.47
C TYR A 187 12.48 13.15 -3.56
N ALA A 188 11.79 13.81 -2.63
CA ALA A 188 11.75 15.25 -2.53
C ALA A 188 13.10 15.82 -2.05
N SER A 189 13.32 17.11 -2.27
CA SER A 189 14.47 17.81 -1.69
C SER A 189 14.40 17.86 -0.16
N GLU A 190 15.54 18.08 0.50
CA GLU A 190 15.59 18.24 1.96
C GLU A 190 14.75 19.42 2.45
N GLU A 191 14.63 20.49 1.66
CA GLU A 191 13.74 21.62 1.92
C GLU A 191 12.27 21.17 1.96
N CYS A 192 11.83 20.39 0.97
CA CYS A 192 10.46 19.86 0.93
C CYS A 192 10.20 18.81 2.04
N LYS A 193 11.22 18.05 2.46
CA LYS A 193 11.15 17.16 3.63
C LYS A 193 11.09 17.93 4.96
N GLY A 194 11.47 19.20 4.94
CA GLY A 194 11.32 20.15 6.05
C GLY A 194 10.02 20.96 6.00
N ASP A 195 9.25 20.85 4.93
CA ASP A 195 8.03 21.62 4.72
C ASP A 195 6.84 20.98 5.45
N TYR A 196 6.22 21.75 6.34
CA TYR A 196 5.14 21.27 7.20
C TYR A 196 3.94 20.70 6.40
N GLU A 197 3.49 21.40 5.37
CA GLU A 197 2.29 21.02 4.62
C GLU A 197 2.55 19.80 3.73
N ILE A 198 3.71 19.73 3.09
CA ILE A 198 4.10 18.58 2.27
C ILE A 198 4.20 17.33 3.14
N VAL A 199 4.88 17.43 4.28
CA VAL A 199 5.05 16.29 5.18
C VAL A 199 3.71 15.90 5.80
N LEU A 200 2.86 16.86 6.19
CA LEU A 200 1.53 16.58 6.70
C LEU A 200 0.69 15.81 5.67
N ALA A 201 0.68 16.26 4.41
CA ALA A 201 0.02 15.55 3.31
C ALA A 201 0.57 14.13 3.14
N ALA A 202 1.90 13.97 3.18
CA ALA A 202 2.55 12.67 3.04
C ALA A 202 2.14 11.69 4.15
N VAL A 203 2.20 12.12 5.42
CA VAL A 203 1.89 11.24 6.56
C VAL A 203 0.39 10.93 6.72
N ASN A 204 -0.48 11.81 6.23
CA ASN A 204 -1.92 11.54 6.17
C ASN A 204 -2.25 10.47 5.12
N GLN A 205 -1.48 10.39 4.04
CA GLN A 205 -1.63 9.33 3.03
C GLN A 205 -0.96 8.03 3.46
N ASP A 206 0.20 8.10 4.11
CA ASP A 206 0.90 6.94 4.66
C ASP A 206 1.74 7.33 5.87
N GLY A 207 1.39 6.84 7.05
CA GLY A 207 2.08 7.15 8.31
C GLY A 207 3.57 6.80 8.29
N TYR A 208 4.00 5.80 7.51
CA TYR A 208 5.42 5.46 7.37
C TYR A 208 6.23 6.55 6.66
N ALA A 209 5.60 7.46 5.93
CA ALA A 209 6.27 8.60 5.29
C ALA A 209 7.01 9.49 6.31
N LEU A 210 6.67 9.42 7.60
CA LEU A 210 7.39 10.09 8.68
C LEU A 210 8.88 9.78 8.70
N ILE A 211 9.31 8.60 8.22
CA ILE A 211 10.73 8.25 8.10
C ILE A 211 11.52 9.25 7.24
N HIS A 212 10.88 9.83 6.23
CA HIS A 212 11.52 10.74 5.27
C HIS A 212 11.43 12.21 5.68
N ALA A 213 10.64 12.54 6.71
CA ALA A 213 10.58 13.90 7.23
C ALA A 213 11.90 14.34 7.85
N SER A 214 12.14 15.65 7.85
CA SER A 214 13.25 16.28 8.55
C SER A 214 13.25 15.95 10.05
N THR A 215 14.42 16.08 10.69
CA THR A 215 14.58 15.83 12.13
C THR A 215 13.67 16.72 12.98
N GLU A 216 13.43 17.95 12.54
CA GLU A 216 12.58 18.90 13.24
C GLU A 216 11.10 18.55 13.11
N LEU A 217 10.64 18.08 11.95
CA LEU A 217 9.25 17.62 11.79
C LEU A 217 8.97 16.28 12.48
N LYS A 218 9.98 15.43 12.68
CA LYS A 218 9.88 14.24 13.57
C LYS A 218 9.72 14.60 15.05
N LYS A 219 9.98 15.86 15.43
CA LYS A 219 9.69 16.45 16.75
C LYS A 219 8.44 17.34 16.73
N ASN A 220 7.75 17.45 15.59
CA ASN A 220 6.51 18.22 15.52
C ASN A 220 5.32 17.34 15.96
N ARG A 221 4.67 17.75 17.06
CA ARG A 221 3.54 17.01 17.65
C ARG A 221 2.41 16.73 16.64
N LYS A 222 2.05 17.72 15.81
CA LYS A 222 0.92 17.58 14.87
C LYS A 222 1.23 16.56 13.78
N ILE A 223 2.44 16.63 13.22
CA ILE A 223 2.92 15.67 12.21
C ILE A 223 2.97 14.26 12.77
N VAL A 224 3.56 14.08 13.96
CA VAL A 224 3.67 12.75 14.60
C VAL A 224 2.30 12.19 14.94
N LEU A 225 1.38 13.00 15.46
CA LEU A 225 0.00 12.56 15.71
C LEU A 225 -0.73 12.17 14.42
N ALA A 226 -0.55 12.91 13.33
CA ALA A 226 -1.13 12.56 12.03
C ALA A 226 -0.59 11.21 11.53
N ALA A 227 0.73 11.01 11.56
CA ALA A 227 1.38 9.77 11.16
C ALA A 227 0.92 8.57 11.99
N VAL A 228 0.90 8.72 13.32
CA VAL A 228 0.54 7.63 14.26
C VAL A 228 -0.94 7.26 14.18
N ARG A 229 -1.83 8.22 13.89
CA ARG A 229 -3.26 7.95 13.66
C ARG A 229 -3.52 7.23 12.35
N ASN A 230 -2.69 7.45 11.33
CA ASN A 230 -2.79 6.71 10.07
C ASN A 230 -2.18 5.30 10.20
N CYS A 231 -1.05 5.18 10.91
CA CYS A 231 -0.40 3.90 11.20
C CYS A 231 0.32 3.95 12.55
N GLY A 232 -0.17 3.19 13.55
CA GLY A 232 0.40 3.22 14.92
C GLY A 232 1.90 2.97 14.99
N ARG A 233 2.44 2.12 14.10
CA ARG A 233 3.87 1.79 14.03
C ARG A 233 4.74 2.93 13.52
N ALA A 234 4.18 3.97 12.92
CA ALA A 234 4.92 5.19 12.54
C ALA A 234 5.63 5.85 13.73
N LEU A 235 5.18 5.57 14.97
CA LEU A 235 5.85 5.98 16.21
C LEU A 235 7.35 5.63 16.23
N MET A 236 7.78 4.58 15.53
CA MET A 236 9.19 4.18 15.45
C MET A 236 10.11 5.28 14.90
N TYR A 237 9.58 6.17 14.04
CA TYR A 237 10.33 7.28 13.43
C TYR A 237 10.19 8.61 14.17
N ALA A 238 9.28 8.69 15.15
CA ALA A 238 9.16 9.87 16.00
C ALA A 238 10.41 10.02 16.89
N SER A 239 10.62 11.24 17.40
CA SER A 239 11.66 11.52 18.37
C SER A 239 11.52 10.67 19.64
N LYS A 240 12.61 10.46 20.37
CA LYS A 240 12.60 9.70 21.64
C LYS A 240 11.65 10.31 22.68
N GLU A 241 11.46 11.63 22.64
CA GLU A 241 10.52 12.35 23.49
C GLU A 241 9.08 11.87 23.27
N PHE A 242 8.63 11.72 22.03
CA PHE A 242 7.27 11.27 21.74
C PHE A 242 7.03 9.78 22.00
N LYS A 243 8.09 8.96 22.01
CA LYS A 243 8.00 7.57 22.49
C LYS A 243 7.74 7.49 24.00
N ARG A 244 8.06 8.57 24.73
CA ARG A 244 7.76 8.78 26.16
C ARG A 244 6.53 9.66 26.40
N ASP A 245 5.89 10.16 25.35
CA ASP A 245 4.63 10.90 25.48
C ASP A 245 3.47 9.93 25.63
N LYS A 246 2.84 9.93 26.81
CA LYS A 246 1.76 9.00 27.13
C LYS A 246 0.59 9.10 26.15
N GLN A 247 0.21 10.31 25.72
CA GLN A 247 -0.93 10.49 24.83
C GLN A 247 -0.63 9.93 23.43
N ILE A 248 0.54 10.25 22.88
CA ILE A 248 0.94 9.76 21.55
C ILE A 248 1.12 8.24 21.58
N SER A 249 1.81 7.70 22.58
CA SER A 249 2.02 6.27 22.73
C SER A 249 0.69 5.51 22.90
N THR A 250 -0.26 6.04 23.67
CA THR A 250 -1.60 5.44 23.79
C THR A 250 -2.36 5.45 22.46
N ILE A 251 -2.29 6.54 21.68
CA ILE A 251 -2.91 6.58 20.33
C ILE A 251 -2.25 5.53 19.43
N ALA A 252 -0.92 5.41 19.47
CA ALA A 252 -0.18 4.44 18.66
C ALA A 252 -0.58 3.00 18.93
N VAL A 253 -0.67 2.59 20.21
CA VAL A 253 -1.01 1.21 20.58
C VAL A 253 -2.49 0.88 20.35
N LYS A 254 -3.37 1.88 20.40
CA LYS A 254 -4.78 1.74 20.04
C LYS A 254 -4.96 1.50 18.54
N GLU A 255 -4.14 2.15 17.73
CA GLU A 255 -4.17 1.97 16.27
C GLU A 255 -3.51 0.65 15.84
N ASP A 256 -2.35 0.30 16.40
CA ASP A 256 -1.68 -0.98 16.18
C ASP A 256 -1.00 -1.44 17.49
N GLY A 257 -1.47 -2.55 18.07
CA GLY A 257 -0.90 -3.09 19.31
C GLY A 257 0.60 -3.41 19.22
N ASN A 258 1.16 -3.67 18.03
CA ASN A 258 2.60 -3.85 17.86
C ASN A 258 3.40 -2.55 18.04
N ALA A 259 2.76 -1.38 18.05
CA ALA A 259 3.41 -0.11 18.35
C ALA A 259 4.01 -0.08 19.77
N LEU A 260 3.58 -0.98 20.66
CA LEU A 260 4.18 -1.21 21.98
C LEU A 260 5.69 -1.53 21.88
N SER A 261 6.16 -2.10 20.77
CA SER A 261 7.60 -2.31 20.55
C SER A 261 8.43 -1.03 20.49
N TYR A 262 7.80 0.10 20.15
CA TYR A 262 8.47 1.38 19.89
C TYR A 262 8.29 2.42 21.00
N VAL A 263 7.44 2.15 22.01
CA VAL A 263 7.30 3.03 23.18
C VAL A 263 8.52 2.90 24.11
N SER A 264 8.65 3.79 25.08
CA SER A 264 9.67 3.69 26.12
C SER A 264 9.52 2.43 26.97
N ASP A 265 10.62 1.95 27.55
CA ASP A 265 10.59 0.75 28.40
C ASP A 265 9.71 0.94 29.65
N GLU A 266 9.61 2.18 30.17
CA GLU A 266 8.64 2.56 31.20
C GLU A 266 7.21 2.19 30.81
N PHE A 267 6.81 2.46 29.56
CA PHE A 267 5.47 2.14 29.07
C PHE A 267 5.28 0.67 28.69
N LYS A 268 6.35 -0.04 28.35
CA LYS A 268 6.31 -1.51 28.24
C LYS A 268 6.08 -2.18 29.60
N ASN A 269 6.35 -1.48 30.70
CA ASN A 269 6.06 -1.90 32.06
C ASN A 269 4.78 -1.25 32.65
N ASP A 270 4.13 -0.33 31.93
CA ASP A 270 2.83 0.24 32.33
C ASP A 270 1.72 -0.76 31.95
N LYS A 271 1.23 -1.51 32.95
CA LYS A 271 0.16 -2.52 32.78
C LYS A 271 -1.04 -1.96 32.01
N LYS A 272 -1.43 -0.70 32.22
CA LYS A 272 -2.58 -0.11 31.51
C LYS A 272 -2.27 0.08 30.02
N MET A 273 -1.07 0.55 29.68
CA MET A 273 -0.68 0.70 28.26
C MET A 273 -0.52 -0.65 27.57
N VAL A 274 0.06 -1.63 28.27
CA VAL A 274 0.21 -3.00 27.75
C VAL A 274 -1.16 -3.65 27.51
N LEU A 275 -2.11 -3.50 28.44
CA LEU A 275 -3.47 -4.01 28.26
C LEU A 275 -4.20 -3.35 27.08
N GLU A 276 -3.98 -2.05 26.85
CA GLU A 276 -4.52 -1.38 25.66
C GLU A 276 -3.94 -1.97 24.36
N ALA A 277 -2.62 -2.19 24.32
CA ALA A 277 -1.97 -2.81 23.17
C ALA A 277 -2.45 -4.26 22.93
N ILE A 278 -2.61 -5.04 24.01
CA ILE A 278 -3.15 -6.41 23.98
C ILE A 278 -4.59 -6.42 23.46
N ASN A 279 -5.41 -5.45 23.88
CA ASN A 279 -6.79 -5.36 23.44
C ASN A 279 -6.91 -5.17 21.91
N THR A 280 -5.98 -4.42 21.32
CA THR A 280 -5.83 -4.26 19.87
C THR A 280 -5.23 -5.51 19.20
N ASN A 281 -4.19 -6.11 19.80
CA ASN A 281 -3.52 -7.30 19.29
C ASN A 281 -2.92 -8.12 20.44
N GLY A 282 -3.47 -9.31 20.71
CA GLY A 282 -3.02 -10.17 21.83
C GLY A 282 -1.54 -10.57 21.76
N SER A 283 -0.92 -10.60 20.58
CA SER A 283 0.52 -10.86 20.44
C SER A 283 1.42 -9.71 20.92
N ALA A 284 0.85 -8.55 21.27
CA ALA A 284 1.58 -7.41 21.83
C ALA A 284 2.28 -7.75 23.16
N LEU A 285 1.83 -8.79 23.88
CA LEU A 285 2.48 -9.31 25.09
C LEU A 285 4.00 -9.54 24.90
N LYS A 286 4.43 -9.94 23.69
CA LYS A 286 5.85 -10.15 23.37
C LYS A 286 6.74 -8.91 23.56
N PHE A 287 6.14 -7.73 23.55
CA PHE A 287 6.82 -6.45 23.74
C PHE A 287 6.68 -5.88 25.15
N ALA A 288 5.86 -6.49 26.01
CA ALA A 288 5.75 -6.10 27.41
C ALA A 288 7.05 -6.39 28.17
N SER A 289 7.21 -5.76 29.32
CA SER A 289 8.30 -6.03 30.26
C SER A 289 8.29 -7.50 30.72
N LYS A 290 9.43 -7.97 31.27
CA LYS A 290 9.52 -9.35 31.77
C LYS A 290 8.60 -9.59 32.95
N GLU A 291 8.40 -8.56 33.76
CA GLU A 291 7.48 -8.52 34.88
C GLU A 291 6.04 -8.75 34.41
N LEU A 292 5.59 -8.06 33.35
CA LEU A 292 4.23 -8.22 32.80
C LEU A 292 4.07 -9.49 31.96
N GLN A 293 5.14 -10.03 31.39
CA GLN A 293 5.16 -11.38 30.82
C GLN A 293 5.03 -12.47 31.91
N ASN A 294 5.30 -12.13 33.18
CA ASN A 294 5.10 -13.00 34.35
C ASN A 294 3.81 -12.69 35.14
N ASP A 295 3.05 -11.67 34.75
CA ASP A 295 1.79 -11.30 35.39
C ASP A 295 0.63 -12.12 34.80
N ILE A 296 0.08 -13.04 35.59
CA ILE A 296 -0.95 -13.97 35.11
C ILE A 296 -2.19 -13.27 34.56
N GLU A 297 -2.62 -12.17 35.15
CA GLU A 297 -3.78 -11.41 34.65
C GLU A 297 -3.52 -10.82 33.26
N THR A 298 -2.33 -10.24 33.06
CA THR A 298 -1.91 -9.69 31.77
C THR A 298 -1.77 -10.79 30.72
N VAL A 299 -1.19 -11.94 31.08
CA VAL A 299 -1.05 -13.09 30.19
C VAL A 299 -2.42 -13.66 29.82
N LEU A 300 -3.35 -13.83 30.77
CA LEU A 300 -4.71 -14.29 30.49
C LEU A 300 -5.47 -13.32 29.59
N ALA A 301 -5.32 -12.01 29.79
CA ALA A 301 -5.89 -11.01 28.90
C ALA A 301 -5.38 -11.16 27.46
N ALA A 302 -4.08 -11.45 27.29
CA ALA A 302 -3.48 -11.70 25.98
C ALA A 302 -3.98 -13.00 25.33
N VAL A 303 -4.02 -14.09 26.09
CA VAL A 303 -4.50 -15.41 25.62
C VAL A 303 -5.97 -15.35 25.19
N ASN A 304 -6.81 -14.63 25.95
CA ASN A 304 -8.21 -14.44 25.58
C ASN A 304 -8.40 -13.70 24.24
N LYS A 305 -7.45 -12.85 23.85
CA LYS A 305 -7.47 -12.16 22.55
C LYS A 305 -6.85 -12.99 21.44
N TYR A 306 -5.74 -13.65 21.72
CA TYR A 306 -5.01 -14.49 20.79
C TYR A 306 -4.36 -15.63 21.57
N LYS A 307 -4.88 -16.85 21.39
CA LYS A 307 -4.53 -17.99 22.23
C LYS A 307 -3.02 -18.28 22.25
N ASP A 308 -2.36 -18.20 21.09
CA ASP A 308 -0.91 -18.43 21.02
C ASP A 308 -0.08 -17.35 21.72
N ALA A 309 -0.68 -16.27 22.23
CA ALA A 309 0.02 -15.27 23.03
C ALA A 309 0.70 -15.88 24.26
N PHE A 310 0.23 -17.03 24.76
CA PHE A 310 0.88 -17.73 25.87
C PHE A 310 2.34 -18.09 25.59
N ARG A 311 2.74 -18.23 24.33
CA ARG A 311 4.15 -18.42 23.95
C ARG A 311 5.09 -17.32 24.45
N TYR A 312 4.55 -16.13 24.71
CA TYR A 312 5.29 -14.96 25.19
C TYR A 312 5.29 -14.80 26.71
N ALA A 313 4.56 -15.66 27.45
CA ALA A 313 4.65 -15.72 28.89
C ALA A 313 6.05 -16.13 29.36
N SER A 314 6.37 -15.81 30.61
CA SER A 314 7.60 -16.24 31.26
C SER A 314 7.70 -17.78 31.34
N ASP A 315 8.92 -18.29 31.51
CA ASP A 315 9.14 -19.72 31.74
C ASP A 315 8.56 -20.18 33.09
N GLU A 316 8.47 -19.27 34.07
CA GLU A 316 7.83 -19.53 35.37
C GLU A 316 6.34 -19.85 35.21
N LEU A 317 5.59 -19.02 34.47
CA LEU A 317 4.17 -19.30 34.20
C LEU A 317 3.97 -20.55 33.34
N LYS A 318 4.88 -20.79 32.39
CA LYS A 318 4.86 -22.01 31.56
C LYS A 318 5.22 -23.28 32.32
N GLY A 319 5.93 -23.16 33.45
CA GLY A 319 6.25 -24.24 34.37
C GLY A 319 5.28 -24.35 35.56
N ASN A 320 4.32 -23.44 35.67
CA ASN A 320 3.33 -23.48 36.73
C ASN A 320 2.19 -24.46 36.37
N LYS A 321 2.10 -25.57 37.11
CA LYS A 321 1.14 -26.64 36.88
C LYS A 321 -0.31 -26.15 36.88
N GLU A 322 -0.71 -25.36 37.86
CA GLU A 322 -2.10 -24.88 38.00
C GLU A 322 -2.50 -23.98 36.82
N ILE A 323 -1.59 -23.09 36.43
CA ILE A 323 -1.81 -22.14 35.32
C ILE A 323 -1.87 -22.87 33.99
N VAL A 324 -0.94 -23.79 33.72
CA VAL A 324 -0.95 -24.59 32.50
C VAL A 324 -2.18 -25.47 32.44
N LEU A 325 -2.59 -26.10 33.55
CA LEU A 325 -3.80 -26.91 33.59
C LEU A 325 -5.05 -26.06 33.29
N LEU A 326 -5.15 -24.86 33.86
CA LEU A 326 -6.22 -23.90 33.55
C LEU A 326 -6.24 -23.55 32.05
N LEU A 327 -5.09 -23.23 31.47
CA LEU A 327 -4.96 -22.82 30.07
C LEU A 327 -5.25 -23.96 29.10
N VAL A 328 -4.76 -25.16 29.38
CA VAL A 328 -5.05 -26.35 28.58
C VAL A 328 -6.53 -26.68 28.58
N ASN A 329 -7.24 -26.44 29.69
CA ASN A 329 -8.69 -26.57 29.79
C ASN A 329 -9.46 -25.52 28.96
N LEU A 330 -8.82 -24.40 28.58
CA LEU A 330 -9.39 -23.42 27.65
C LEU A 330 -9.06 -23.75 26.18
N ASP A 331 -7.83 -24.21 25.93
CA ASP A 331 -7.40 -24.70 24.62
C ASP A 331 -6.27 -25.73 24.74
N SER A 332 -6.54 -26.94 24.26
CA SER A 332 -5.62 -28.08 24.33
C SER A 332 -4.32 -27.89 23.55
N TYR A 333 -4.24 -26.96 22.60
CA TYR A 333 -3.01 -26.64 21.86
C TYR A 333 -2.01 -25.82 22.68
N LEU A 334 -2.43 -25.24 23.82
CA LEU A 334 -1.52 -24.49 24.70
C LEU A 334 -0.49 -25.38 25.41
N LEU A 335 -0.71 -26.70 25.43
CA LEU A 335 0.27 -27.70 25.87
C LEU A 335 1.62 -27.54 25.15
N GLN A 336 1.62 -27.08 23.90
CA GLN A 336 2.84 -26.86 23.10
C GLN A 336 3.80 -25.86 23.75
N TYR A 337 3.29 -24.95 24.59
CA TYR A 337 4.06 -23.89 25.24
C TYR A 337 4.38 -24.18 26.71
N ALA A 338 3.81 -25.24 27.28
CA ALA A 338 4.14 -25.70 28.63
C ALA A 338 5.62 -26.09 28.72
N SER A 339 6.19 -26.04 29.93
CA SER A 339 7.57 -26.50 30.17
C SER A 339 7.73 -27.99 29.80
N LYS A 340 8.98 -28.42 29.58
CA LYS A 340 9.26 -29.81 29.20
C LYS A 340 8.87 -30.79 30.30
N GLU A 341 8.91 -30.36 31.55
CA GLU A 341 8.46 -31.09 32.73
C GLU A 341 6.95 -31.26 32.72
N LEU A 342 6.19 -30.21 32.40
CA LEU A 342 4.73 -30.28 32.33
C LEU A 342 4.21 -31.01 31.08
N GLN A 343 4.98 -31.04 29.98
CA GLN A 343 4.71 -31.94 28.85
C GLN A 343 4.90 -33.44 29.19
N LYS A 344 5.46 -33.74 30.36
CA LYS A 344 5.55 -35.07 30.97
C LYS A 344 4.62 -35.23 32.19
N ASP A 345 3.84 -34.22 32.53
CA ASP A 345 2.85 -34.34 33.59
C ASP A 345 1.60 -35.04 33.03
N ARG A 346 1.31 -36.23 33.57
CA ARG A 346 0.23 -37.09 33.08
C ARG A 346 -1.14 -36.41 33.16
N GLU A 347 -1.39 -35.63 34.21
CA GLU A 347 -2.67 -34.95 34.44
C GLU A 347 -2.90 -33.87 33.38
N ILE A 348 -1.90 -33.02 33.14
CA ILE A 348 -1.98 -31.95 32.13
C ILE A 348 -2.14 -32.54 30.73
N VAL A 349 -1.34 -33.55 30.40
CA VAL A 349 -1.37 -34.18 29.06
C VAL A 349 -2.71 -34.85 28.80
N LEU A 350 -3.28 -35.56 29.78
CA LEU A 350 -4.60 -36.16 29.65
C LEU A 350 -5.72 -35.09 29.56
N ALA A 351 -5.60 -33.99 30.31
CA ALA A 351 -6.53 -32.87 30.19
C ALA A 351 -6.54 -32.25 28.78
N ALA A 352 -5.36 -32.15 28.12
CA ALA A 352 -5.28 -31.71 26.73
C ALA A 352 -5.89 -32.74 25.75
N ILE A 353 -5.51 -34.01 25.90
CA ILE A 353 -5.91 -35.10 25.01
C ILE A 353 -7.43 -35.35 25.05
N THR A 354 -8.03 -35.25 26.23
CA THR A 354 -9.48 -35.48 26.41
C THR A 354 -10.32 -34.46 25.64
N GLN A 355 -9.82 -33.24 25.44
CA GLN A 355 -10.44 -32.25 24.57
C GLN A 355 -10.12 -32.45 23.08
N CYS A 356 -8.85 -32.75 22.77
CA CYS A 356 -8.39 -32.95 21.40
C CYS A 356 -7.32 -34.04 21.33
N GLY A 357 -7.66 -35.21 20.77
CA GLY A 357 -6.72 -36.33 20.70
C GLY A 357 -5.38 -36.00 20.02
N THR A 358 -5.37 -35.07 19.05
CA THR A 358 -4.14 -34.65 18.35
C THR A 358 -3.21 -33.77 19.20
N SER A 359 -3.61 -33.35 20.40
CA SER A 359 -2.70 -32.71 21.37
C SER A 359 -1.59 -33.65 21.85
N LEU A 360 -1.70 -34.96 21.59
CA LEU A 360 -0.61 -35.94 21.75
C LEU A 360 0.69 -35.49 21.07
N GLN A 361 0.62 -34.72 19.98
CA GLN A 361 1.80 -34.20 19.29
C GLN A 361 2.74 -33.36 20.17
N PHE A 362 2.17 -32.69 21.19
CA PHE A 362 2.89 -31.81 22.11
C PHE A 362 3.30 -32.49 23.42
N ALA A 363 2.83 -33.71 23.66
CA ALA A 363 3.28 -34.51 24.77
C ALA A 363 4.76 -34.91 24.59
N SER A 364 5.40 -35.30 25.68
CA SER A 364 6.76 -35.86 25.64
C SER A 364 6.83 -37.14 24.80
N GLU A 365 8.03 -37.45 24.29
CA GLU A 365 8.29 -38.69 23.55
C GLU A 365 8.01 -39.96 24.37
N GLU A 366 8.11 -39.88 25.69
CA GLU A 366 7.74 -40.96 26.61
C GLU A 366 6.23 -41.24 26.55
N PHE A 367 5.40 -40.21 26.57
CA PHE A 367 3.95 -40.35 26.46
C PHE A 367 3.44 -40.68 25.06
N LYS A 368 4.23 -40.40 24.02
CA LYS A 368 3.97 -40.93 22.66
C LYS A 368 4.25 -42.43 22.54
N LYS A 369 4.96 -43.01 23.50
CA LYS A 369 5.23 -44.45 23.65
C LYS A 369 4.37 -45.10 24.76
N ASP A 370 3.72 -44.30 25.58
CA ASP A 370 2.79 -44.78 26.62
C ASP A 370 1.53 -45.31 25.95
N ARG A 371 1.35 -46.62 26.02
CA ARG A 371 0.23 -47.34 25.42
C ARG A 371 -1.12 -46.82 25.91
N GLU A 372 -1.26 -46.50 27.19
CA GLU A 372 -2.52 -46.05 27.77
C GLU A 372 -2.88 -44.64 27.29
N ILE A 373 -1.90 -43.72 27.31
CA ILE A 373 -2.11 -42.34 26.84
C ILE A 373 -2.45 -42.31 25.35
N VAL A 374 -1.70 -43.05 24.52
CA VAL A 374 -1.97 -43.13 23.09
C VAL A 374 -3.34 -43.73 22.83
N LEU A 375 -3.74 -44.78 23.57
CA LEU A 375 -5.06 -45.37 23.44
C LEU A 375 -6.19 -44.37 23.77
N VAL A 376 -6.02 -43.55 24.81
CA VAL A 376 -6.96 -42.46 25.12
C VAL A 376 -7.02 -41.45 23.96
N ALA A 377 -5.86 -41.05 23.42
CA ALA A 377 -5.79 -40.08 22.34
C ALA A 377 -6.47 -40.56 21.04
N VAL A 378 -6.21 -41.79 20.61
CA VAL A 378 -6.83 -42.34 19.39
C VAL A 378 -8.32 -42.63 19.55
N LYS A 379 -8.76 -42.97 20.78
CA LYS A 379 -10.18 -43.11 21.09
C LYS A 379 -10.92 -41.79 21.04
N GLN A 380 -10.23 -40.68 21.30
CA GLN A 380 -10.79 -39.34 21.13
C GLN A 380 -10.79 -38.95 19.65
N ASN A 381 -9.63 -39.03 18.98
CA ASN A 381 -9.47 -38.69 17.57
C ASN A 381 -8.46 -39.64 16.90
N GLY A 382 -8.92 -40.42 15.92
CA GLY A 382 -8.10 -41.40 15.22
C GLY A 382 -6.84 -40.82 14.57
N HIS A 383 -6.84 -39.54 14.15
CA HIS A 383 -5.65 -38.88 13.60
C HIS A 383 -4.52 -38.72 14.62
N ALA A 384 -4.79 -38.86 15.92
CA ALA A 384 -3.76 -38.86 16.95
C ALA A 384 -2.71 -39.96 16.73
N LEU A 385 -3.07 -41.05 16.04
CA LEU A 385 -2.15 -42.15 15.73
C LEU A 385 -0.88 -41.69 15.01
N GLN A 386 -0.97 -40.63 14.18
CA GLN A 386 0.19 -40.12 13.45
C GLN A 386 1.32 -39.64 14.38
N TYR A 387 0.99 -39.28 15.63
CA TYR A 387 1.93 -38.78 16.63
C TYR A 387 2.41 -39.86 17.61
N ALA A 388 1.85 -41.06 17.56
CA ALA A 388 2.33 -42.18 18.35
C ALA A 388 3.69 -42.69 17.85
N SER A 389 4.39 -43.45 18.70
CA SER A 389 5.63 -44.11 18.32
C SER A 389 5.41 -45.15 17.21
N THR A 390 6.47 -45.50 16.48
CA THR A 390 6.41 -46.51 15.41
C THR A 390 5.91 -47.87 15.91
N GLU A 391 6.26 -48.24 17.15
CA GLU A 391 5.77 -49.48 17.76
C GLU A 391 4.25 -49.44 17.93
N LEU A 392 3.71 -48.35 18.50
CA LEU A 392 2.27 -48.21 18.75
C LEU A 392 1.44 -47.96 17.49
N LYS A 393 2.05 -47.41 16.43
CA LYS A 393 1.44 -47.35 15.08
C LYS A 393 1.19 -48.73 14.46
N ASN A 394 1.82 -49.77 15.01
CA ASN A 394 1.62 -51.17 14.61
C ASN A 394 0.95 -52.02 15.70
N ASP A 395 0.54 -51.41 16.84
CA ASP A 395 -0.26 -52.10 17.85
C ASP A 395 -1.68 -52.30 17.30
N LYS A 396 -2.07 -53.56 17.14
CA LYS A 396 -3.35 -53.95 16.56
C LYS A 396 -4.54 -53.31 17.29
N GLU A 397 -4.53 -53.24 18.61
CA GLU A 397 -5.65 -52.69 19.38
C GLU A 397 -5.74 -51.18 19.23
N ILE A 398 -4.61 -50.48 19.26
CA ILE A 398 -4.56 -49.02 19.08
C ILE A 398 -5.02 -48.65 17.67
N VAL A 399 -4.52 -49.34 16.64
CA VAL A 399 -4.90 -49.07 15.25
C VAL A 399 -6.38 -49.34 15.03
N LEU A 400 -6.93 -50.44 15.56
CA LEU A 400 -8.36 -50.73 15.47
C LEU A 400 -9.20 -49.67 16.21
N ALA A 401 -8.74 -49.17 17.35
CA ALA A 401 -9.40 -48.08 18.06
C ALA A 401 -9.38 -46.78 17.25
N ALA A 402 -8.25 -46.45 16.63
CA ALA A 402 -8.10 -45.26 15.80
C ALA A 402 -8.94 -45.33 14.52
N PHE A 403 -8.98 -46.50 13.86
CA PHE A 403 -9.78 -46.77 12.67
C PHE A 403 -11.28 -46.59 12.95
N LYS A 404 -11.76 -47.05 14.11
CA LYS A 404 -13.17 -46.86 14.52
C LYS A 404 -13.57 -45.39 14.63
N GLN A 405 -12.61 -44.50 14.91
CA GLN A 405 -12.88 -43.05 14.95
C GLN A 405 -12.75 -42.40 13.58
N ASN A 406 -11.81 -42.84 12.74
CA ASN A 406 -11.60 -42.29 11.41
C ASN A 406 -10.95 -43.31 10.46
N ASN A 407 -11.60 -43.58 9.32
CA ASN A 407 -11.15 -44.59 8.37
C ASN A 407 -9.87 -44.20 7.61
N TYR A 408 -9.48 -42.92 7.59
CA TYR A 408 -8.25 -42.43 6.93
C TYR A 408 -6.97 -42.67 7.72
N VAL A 409 -7.07 -43.25 8.92
CA VAL A 409 -5.93 -43.49 9.84
C VAL A 409 -4.98 -44.58 9.32
N LEU A 410 -5.47 -45.39 8.37
CA LEU A 410 -4.74 -46.46 7.72
C LEU A 410 -3.48 -46.02 6.94
N ASN A 411 -3.38 -44.74 6.57
CA ASN A 411 -2.17 -44.16 5.96
C ASN A 411 -0.97 -44.08 6.93
N TYR A 412 -1.19 -44.27 8.23
CA TYR A 412 -0.15 -44.15 9.26
C TYR A 412 0.36 -45.49 9.79
N THR A 413 -0.10 -46.61 9.21
CA THR A 413 0.19 -47.98 9.66
C THR A 413 1.04 -48.73 8.63
N SER A 414 1.71 -49.82 9.03
CA SER A 414 2.39 -50.70 8.08
C SER A 414 1.44 -51.34 7.07
N GLU A 415 1.93 -51.61 5.85
CA GLU A 415 1.15 -52.23 4.79
C GLU A 415 0.62 -53.62 5.17
N GLU A 416 1.38 -54.37 5.96
CA GLU A 416 0.99 -55.70 6.46
C GLU A 416 -0.23 -55.61 7.40
N LEU A 417 -0.19 -54.68 8.36
CA LEU A 417 -1.31 -54.47 9.28
C LEU A 417 -2.53 -53.88 8.57
N TYR A 418 -2.32 -52.98 7.60
CA TYR A 418 -3.35 -52.46 6.72
C TYR A 418 -4.11 -53.58 6.01
N LYS A 419 -3.39 -54.47 5.33
CA LYS A 419 -3.97 -55.62 4.62
C LYS A 419 -4.75 -56.53 5.56
N LYS A 420 -4.21 -56.79 6.76
CA LYS A 420 -4.84 -57.60 7.80
C LYS A 420 -6.14 -57.00 8.35
N ILE A 421 -6.20 -55.68 8.52
CA ILE A 421 -7.40 -54.98 9.01
C ILE A 421 -8.47 -54.89 7.93
N MET A 422 -8.08 -54.65 6.68
CA MET A 422 -9.00 -54.56 5.54
C MET A 422 -9.47 -55.93 5.01
N GLY A 423 -8.93 -57.03 5.55
CA GLY A 423 -9.22 -58.38 5.06
C GLY A 423 -8.68 -58.64 3.65
N ILE A 424 -7.71 -57.85 3.19
CA ILE A 424 -7.08 -58.00 1.87
C ILE A 424 -6.00 -59.08 2.00
N SER A 425 -6.37 -60.33 1.75
CA SER A 425 -5.41 -61.43 1.61
C SER A 425 -4.50 -61.15 0.42
N ASN A 426 -3.17 -61.35 0.57
CA ASN A 426 -2.19 -61.25 -0.51
C ASN A 426 -2.69 -62.05 -1.73
N MET A 427 -3.23 -61.35 -2.75
CA MET A 427 -3.35 -61.91 -4.08
C MET A 427 -1.92 -61.98 -4.62
N THR A 428 -1.44 -63.21 -4.69
CA THR A 428 -0.13 -63.65 -5.22
C THR A 428 0.17 -63.09 -6.59
#